data_AF-A0A0G0Q089-F1
#
_entry.id   AF-A0A0G0Q089-F1
#
_cell.length_a   1.000
_cell.length_b   1.000
_cell.length_c   1.000
_cell.angle_alpha   90.00
_cell.angle_beta   90.00
_cell.angle_gamma   90.00
#
_symmetry.space_group_name_H-M   'P 1'
#
loop_
_entity.id
_entity.type
_entity.pdbx_description
1 polymer ?
#
loop_
_entity_poly.entity_id
_entity_poly.type
_entity_poly.pdbx_seq_one_letter_code
_entity_poly.pdbx_strand_id
1 'polypeptide(L)'
;MQLPSLHGNWADLITLVVILFYLWEGNSRGFLLGMIDVGGFLLSFLSSLRFYSFFGGLLVSNFSLPKGIADALGFVVAGVLTEFILSFLINFLNKHVFNKIEGRLWKNKLFAIFENLNSRLGFIPALFEALIFISFLLLLLLSLPLSGRVKNDIVTSKIGGPLIANAQSVERQLKNIFGEAVNDTLTFFTISPTSSEKVNLHFKQSNLKIDPESEMTMFELVNQERIKAGFKPLVFNDKLRDVARL
;
A
#
# COMPACT_ATOMS: atom_id res chain seq x y z
N MET A 1 -8.84 -7.92 -38.38
CA MET A 1 -7.64 -8.19 -37.56
C MET A 1 -8.06 -8.12 -36.10
N GLN A 2 -8.02 -9.23 -35.36
CA GLN A 2 -8.27 -9.23 -33.93
C GLN A 2 -7.04 -8.65 -33.24
N LEU A 3 -7.19 -7.50 -32.57
CA LEU A 3 -6.13 -6.92 -31.76
C LEU A 3 -5.83 -7.86 -30.59
N PRO A 4 -4.55 -8.11 -30.25
CA PRO A 4 -4.20 -8.94 -29.11
C PRO A 4 -4.76 -8.32 -27.82
N SER A 5 -5.71 -9.00 -27.17
CA SER A 5 -6.29 -8.54 -25.91
C SER A 5 -5.50 -9.08 -24.72
N LEU A 6 -4.98 -8.18 -23.90
CA LEU A 6 -4.18 -8.51 -22.71
C LEU A 6 -4.98 -9.27 -21.62
N HIS A 7 -6.31 -9.37 -21.73
CA HIS A 7 -7.21 -9.95 -20.72
C HIS A 7 -6.85 -9.49 -19.30
N GLY A 8 -6.47 -8.22 -19.17
CA GLY A 8 -6.11 -7.57 -17.90
C GLY A 8 -7.26 -6.71 -17.40
N ASN A 9 -7.24 -6.39 -16.10
CA ASN A 9 -8.23 -5.52 -15.49
C ASN A 9 -7.74 -4.07 -15.37
N TRP A 10 -8.52 -3.21 -14.73
CA TRP A 10 -8.16 -1.80 -14.56
C TRP A 10 -6.91 -1.60 -13.68
N ALA A 11 -6.65 -2.51 -12.72
CA ALA A 11 -5.45 -2.44 -11.88
C ALA A 11 -4.18 -2.76 -12.69
N ASP A 12 -4.25 -3.69 -13.65
CA ASP A 12 -3.17 -3.93 -14.62
C ASP A 12 -2.90 -2.67 -15.45
N LEU A 13 -3.96 -1.99 -15.92
CA LEU A 13 -3.84 -0.77 -16.71
C LEU A 13 -3.14 0.35 -15.93
N ILE A 14 -3.57 0.63 -14.70
CA ILE A 14 -2.95 1.65 -13.85
C ILE A 14 -1.50 1.29 -13.56
N THR A 15 -1.23 0.03 -13.24
CA THR A 15 0.15 -0.43 -12.96
C THR A 15 1.06 -0.20 -14.15
N LEU A 16 0.60 -0.55 -15.35
CA LEU A 16 1.36 -0.37 -16.58
C LEU A 16 1.59 1.11 -16.89
N VAL A 17 0.57 1.97 -16.72
CA VAL A 17 0.70 3.42 -16.91
C VAL A 17 1.74 4.02 -15.97
N VAL A 18 1.71 3.64 -14.69
CA VAL A 18 2.67 4.13 -13.69
C VAL A 18 4.09 3.67 -14.03
N ILE A 19 4.29 2.40 -14.39
CA ILE A 19 5.62 1.90 -14.79
C ILE A 19 6.13 2.66 -16.02
N LEU A 20 5.30 2.85 -17.05
CA LEU A 20 5.70 3.59 -18.25
C LEU A 20 6.04 5.04 -17.95
N PHE A 21 5.29 5.70 -17.06
CA PHE A 21 5.56 7.07 -16.64
C PHE A 21 6.94 7.19 -16.00
N TYR A 22 7.25 6.34 -15.02
CA TYR A 22 8.56 6.33 -14.35
C TYR A 22 9.70 5.97 -15.30
N LEU A 23 9.51 4.99 -16.20
CA LEU A 23 10.53 4.63 -17.20
C LEU A 23 10.84 5.80 -18.14
N TRP A 24 9.82 6.55 -18.54
CA TRP A 24 10.01 7.75 -19.37
C TRP A 24 10.79 8.84 -18.63
N GLU A 25 10.45 9.07 -17.36
CA GLU A 25 11.17 10.01 -16.50
C GLU A 25 12.63 9.61 -16.24
N GLY A 26 12.87 8.33 -15.93
CA GLY A 26 14.18 7.77 -15.61
C GLY A 26 15.20 7.87 -16.74
N ASN A 27 14.74 7.74 -18.00
CA ASN A 27 15.62 7.86 -19.16
C ASN A 27 16.21 9.28 -19.31
N SER A 28 15.54 10.29 -18.75
CA SER A 28 15.99 11.68 -18.80
C SER A 28 16.96 12.05 -17.66
N ARG A 29 16.89 11.34 -16.53
CA ARG A 29 17.69 11.62 -15.31
C ARG A 29 19.03 10.88 -15.28
N GLY A 30 19.09 9.69 -15.87
CA GLY A 30 20.28 8.82 -15.87
C GLY A 30 20.46 8.02 -14.57
N PHE A 31 21.36 7.03 -14.59
CA PHE A 31 21.50 5.99 -13.57
C PHE A 31 21.94 6.50 -12.19
N LEU A 32 22.99 7.31 -12.13
CA LEU A 32 23.55 7.78 -10.85
C LEU A 32 22.57 8.68 -10.10
N LEU A 33 21.96 9.64 -10.80
CA LEU A 33 20.91 10.48 -10.23
C LEU A 33 19.67 9.65 -9.89
N GLY A 34 19.28 8.71 -10.74
CA GLY A 34 18.18 7.79 -10.45
C GLY A 34 18.41 6.94 -9.19
N MET A 35 19.64 6.51 -8.91
CA MET A 35 19.95 5.80 -7.66
C MET A 35 19.85 6.70 -6.43
N ILE A 36 20.18 7.98 -6.56
CA ILE A 36 19.97 8.97 -5.49
C ILE A 36 18.47 9.20 -5.28
N ASP A 37 17.69 9.30 -6.36
CA ASP A 37 16.24 9.45 -6.31
C ASP A 37 15.58 8.23 -5.62
N VAL A 38 15.98 7.00 -6.00
CA VAL A 38 15.53 5.77 -5.29
C VAL A 38 15.88 5.81 -3.80
N GLY A 39 17.08 6.27 -3.46
CA GLY A 39 17.50 6.44 -2.07
C GLY A 39 16.65 7.47 -1.32
N GLY A 40 16.38 8.62 -1.94
CA GLY A 40 15.51 9.67 -1.41
C GLY A 40 14.09 9.17 -1.20
N PHE A 41 13.53 8.52 -2.21
CA PHE A 41 12.22 7.88 -2.16
C PHE A 41 12.14 6.84 -1.04
N LEU A 42 13.14 5.97 -0.89
CA LEU A 42 13.19 5.00 0.20
C LEU A 42 13.26 5.67 1.58
N LEU A 43 14.05 6.74 1.73
CA LEU A 43 14.12 7.49 2.99
C LEU A 43 12.79 8.19 3.30
N SER A 44 12.15 8.77 2.30
CA SER A 44 10.82 9.38 2.39
C SER A 44 9.78 8.34 2.79
N PHE A 45 9.83 7.16 2.17
CA PHE A 45 8.98 6.02 2.49
C PHE A 45 9.16 5.58 3.94
N LEU A 46 10.39 5.30 4.38
CA LEU A 46 10.69 4.89 5.76
C LEU A 46 10.27 5.95 6.78
N SER A 47 10.47 7.22 6.47
CA SER A 47 10.01 8.33 7.32
C SER A 47 8.49 8.36 7.41
N SER A 48 7.80 8.08 6.31
CA SER A 48 6.35 7.96 6.30
C SER A 48 5.85 6.84 7.20
N LEU A 49 6.48 5.66 7.17
CA LEU A 49 6.14 4.54 8.08
C LEU A 49 6.34 4.92 9.55
N ARG A 50 7.28 5.82 9.85
CA ARG A 50 7.55 6.27 11.22
C ARG A 50 6.60 7.36 11.70
N PHE A 51 6.21 8.27 10.82
CA PHE A 51 5.47 9.48 11.19
C PHE A 51 3.99 9.46 10.79
N TYR A 52 3.49 8.41 10.11
CA TYR A 52 2.10 8.36 9.64
C TYR A 52 1.09 8.59 10.78
N SER A 53 1.33 8.03 11.96
CA SER A 53 0.40 8.11 13.11
C SER A 53 0.32 9.53 13.69
N PHE A 54 1.44 10.27 13.65
CA PHE A 54 1.50 11.68 14.05
C PHE A 54 0.65 12.54 13.12
N PHE A 55 0.86 12.43 11.81
CA PHE A 55 0.08 13.19 10.82
C PHE A 55 -1.38 12.72 10.77
N GLY A 56 -1.64 11.43 10.95
CA GLY A 56 -2.99 10.89 11.07
C GLY A 56 -3.73 11.46 12.28
N GLY A 57 -3.06 11.59 13.43
CA GLY A 57 -3.62 12.26 14.60
C GLY A 57 -4.03 13.71 14.34
N LEU A 58 -3.21 14.47 13.60
CA LEU A 58 -3.55 15.83 13.17
C LEU A 58 -4.77 15.86 12.23
N LEU A 59 -4.88 14.88 11.34
CA LEU A 59 -6.02 14.78 10.41
C LEU A 59 -7.32 14.42 11.13
N VAL A 60 -7.28 13.51 12.11
CA VAL A 60 -8.44 13.18 12.94
C VAL A 60 -8.91 14.41 13.72
N SER A 61 -7.99 15.13 14.37
CA SER A 61 -8.36 16.27 15.23
C SER A 61 -8.92 17.47 14.47
N ASN A 62 -8.50 17.68 13.23
CA ASN A 62 -8.93 18.84 12.44
C ASN A 62 -10.07 18.54 11.45
N PHE A 63 -10.16 17.30 10.92
CA PHE A 63 -11.10 16.97 9.84
C PHE A 63 -12.11 15.87 10.20
N SER A 64 -12.12 15.38 11.45
CA SER A 64 -13.03 14.33 11.92
C SER A 64 -13.03 13.06 11.05
N LEU A 65 -11.87 12.73 10.46
CA LEU A 65 -11.72 11.56 9.61
C LEU A 65 -11.68 10.27 10.43
N PRO A 66 -12.20 9.15 9.91
CA PRO A 66 -11.97 7.83 10.50
C PRO A 66 -10.48 7.54 10.63
N LYS A 67 -10.05 6.99 11.78
CA LYS A 67 -8.64 6.78 12.12
C LYS A 67 -7.84 6.09 11.01
N GLY A 68 -8.35 5.02 10.41
CA GLY A 68 -7.65 4.33 9.33
C GLY A 68 -7.48 5.14 8.04
N ILE A 69 -8.45 6.00 7.69
CA ILE A 69 -8.32 6.93 6.54
C ILE A 69 -7.30 8.03 6.89
N ALA A 70 -7.37 8.54 8.12
CA ALA A 70 -6.46 9.56 8.59
C ALA A 70 -5.01 9.06 8.63
N ASP A 71 -4.76 7.83 9.06
CA ASP A 71 -3.43 7.22 9.10
C ASP A 71 -2.88 6.95 7.69
N ALA A 72 -3.72 6.47 6.77
CA ALA A 72 -3.37 6.32 5.36
C ALA A 72 -2.98 7.65 4.70
N LEU A 73 -3.75 8.72 4.96
CA LEU A 73 -3.42 10.06 4.49
C LEU A 73 -2.21 10.65 5.22
N GLY A 74 -2.06 10.35 6.52
CA GLY A 74 -0.94 10.77 7.34
C GLY A 74 0.38 10.21 6.80
N PHE A 75 0.38 8.97 6.32
CA PHE A 75 1.50 8.38 5.60
C PHE A 75 1.87 9.21 4.35
N VAL A 76 0.89 9.51 3.50
CA VAL A 76 1.12 10.28 2.27
C VAL A 76 1.66 11.67 2.59
N VAL A 77 1.07 12.35 3.58
CA VAL A 77 1.53 13.67 4.02
C VAL A 77 2.97 13.62 4.55
N ALA A 78 3.29 12.64 5.39
CA ALA A 78 4.64 12.45 5.93
C ALA A 78 5.67 12.26 4.81
N GLY A 79 5.33 11.46 3.79
CA GLY A 79 6.21 11.19 2.66
C GLY A 79 6.41 12.41 1.79
N VAL A 80 5.33 13.08 1.39
CA VAL A 80 5.43 14.31 0.60
C VAL A 80 6.25 15.38 1.32
N LEU A 81 6.06 15.53 2.64
CA LEU A 81 6.85 16.48 3.43
C LEU A 81 8.33 16.06 3.53
N THR A 82 8.61 14.78 3.74
CA THR A 82 9.99 14.28 3.81
C THR A 82 10.68 14.45 2.47
N GLU A 83 10.01 14.10 1.37
CA GLU A 83 10.50 14.27 0.02
C GLU A 83 10.80 15.74 -0.28
N PHE A 84 9.90 16.64 0.12
CA PHE A 84 10.12 18.08 -0.02
C PHE A 84 11.34 18.56 0.77
N ILE A 85 11.52 18.08 2.00
CA ILE A 85 12.69 18.40 2.84
C ILE A 85 13.98 17.86 2.21
N LEU A 86 13.99 16.61 1.75
CA LEU A 86 15.14 15.97 1.11
C LEU A 86 15.51 16.68 -0.20
N SER A 87 14.53 16.93 -1.06
CA SER A 87 14.71 17.68 -2.31
C SER A 87 15.25 19.08 -2.05
N PHE A 88 14.73 19.78 -1.04
CA PHE A 88 15.24 21.09 -0.64
C PHE A 88 16.70 21.01 -0.15
N LEU A 89 17.04 19.99 0.65
CA LEU A 89 18.39 19.80 1.17
C LEU A 89 19.38 19.47 0.05
N ILE A 90 19.01 18.58 -0.88
CA ILE A 90 19.83 18.22 -2.05
C ILE A 90 20.07 19.44 -2.93
N ASN A 91 19.02 20.21 -3.24
CA ASN A 91 19.15 21.42 -4.05
C ASN A 91 19.98 22.51 -3.35
N PHE A 92 19.82 22.65 -2.04
CA PHE A 92 20.62 23.58 -1.23
C PHE A 92 22.11 23.21 -1.24
N LEU A 93 22.42 21.92 -1.05
CA LEU A 93 23.78 21.38 -1.10
C LEU A 93 24.39 21.53 -2.50
N ASN A 94 23.66 21.20 -3.56
CA ASN A 94 24.13 21.36 -4.94
C ASN A 94 24.48 22.83 -5.25
N LYS A 95 23.61 23.77 -4.85
CA LYS A 95 23.84 25.20 -5.10
C LYS A 95 25.04 25.77 -4.32
N HIS A 96 25.31 25.28 -3.11
CA HIS A 96 26.40 25.80 -2.27
C HIS A 96 27.73 25.07 -2.43
N VAL A 97 27.71 23.77 -2.74
CA VAL A 97 28.89 22.90 -2.79
C VAL A 97 29.34 22.62 -4.23
N PHE A 98 28.41 22.35 -5.15
CA PHE A 98 28.73 21.83 -6.50
C PHE A 98 29.00 22.91 -7.55
N ASN A 99 28.40 24.10 -7.44
CA ASN A 99 28.67 25.22 -8.36
C ASN A 99 30.15 25.68 -8.38
N LYS A 100 30.98 25.26 -7.41
CA LYS A 100 32.44 25.51 -7.41
C LYS A 100 33.27 24.43 -8.11
N ILE A 101 32.72 23.22 -8.31
CA ILE A 101 33.47 22.03 -8.74
C ILE A 101 33.20 21.72 -10.23
N GLU A 102 32.03 22.08 -10.74
CA GLU A 102 31.53 21.68 -12.06
C GLU A 102 32.35 22.23 -13.25
N GLY A 103 33.01 23.38 -13.10
CA GLY A 103 33.80 23.99 -14.18
C GLY A 103 35.09 23.23 -14.59
N ARG A 104 35.56 22.25 -13.80
CA ARG A 104 36.92 21.68 -13.98
C ARG A 104 36.98 20.27 -14.59
N LEU A 105 35.90 19.49 -14.55
CA LEU A 105 35.91 18.05 -14.88
C LEU A 105 35.30 17.68 -16.24
N TRP A 106 34.56 18.60 -16.88
CA TRP A 106 33.75 18.36 -18.08
C TRP A 106 34.51 18.20 -19.43
N LYS A 107 35.85 18.13 -19.43
CA LYS A 107 36.65 18.10 -20.70
C LYS A 107 37.14 16.72 -21.15
N ASN A 108 36.86 15.63 -20.42
CA ASN A 108 37.41 14.32 -20.75
C ASN A 108 36.46 13.44 -21.59
N LYS A 109 36.95 12.88 -22.71
CA LYS A 109 36.23 11.93 -23.56
C LYS A 109 35.74 10.67 -22.85
N LEU A 110 36.43 10.23 -21.78
CA LEU A 110 35.95 9.14 -20.92
C LEU A 110 34.63 9.51 -20.22
N PHE A 111 34.45 10.78 -19.85
CA PHE A 111 33.23 11.27 -19.21
C PHE A 111 32.02 11.17 -20.15
N ALA A 112 32.20 11.41 -21.45
CA ALA A 112 31.13 11.26 -22.44
C ALA A 112 30.67 9.80 -22.64
N ILE A 113 31.56 8.81 -22.48
CA ILE A 113 31.19 7.38 -22.53
C ILE A 113 30.42 7.00 -21.27
N PHE A 114 30.88 7.47 -20.10
CA PHE A 114 30.17 7.29 -18.83
C PHE A 114 28.79 7.98 -18.84
N GLU A 115 28.67 9.17 -19.43
CA GLU A 115 27.42 9.92 -19.55
C GLU A 115 26.40 9.20 -20.44
N ASN A 116 26.85 8.61 -21.55
CA ASN A 116 25.99 7.88 -22.47
C ASN A 116 25.53 6.53 -21.87
N LEU A 117 26.39 5.83 -21.11
CA LEU A 117 25.99 4.66 -20.31
C LEU A 117 25.06 5.05 -19.16
N ASN A 118 25.33 6.17 -18.48
CA ASN A 118 24.53 6.68 -17.38
C ASN A 118 23.11 6.99 -17.84
N SER A 119 22.91 7.68 -18.97
CA SER A 119 21.58 7.95 -19.52
C SER A 119 20.84 6.64 -19.87
N ARG A 120 21.51 5.73 -20.59
CA ARG A 120 20.89 4.46 -21.03
C ARG A 120 20.56 3.50 -19.90
N LEU A 121 21.25 3.56 -18.77
CA LEU A 121 20.96 2.74 -17.59
C LEU A 121 19.97 3.39 -16.63
N GLY A 122 19.54 4.64 -16.88
CA GLY A 122 18.58 5.37 -16.04
C GLY A 122 17.23 4.68 -15.88
N PHE A 123 16.83 3.81 -16.81
CA PHE A 123 15.60 3.02 -16.69
C PHE A 123 15.62 2.03 -15.52
N ILE A 124 16.81 1.56 -15.09
CA ILE A 124 16.94 0.56 -14.03
C ILE A 124 16.46 1.10 -12.68
N PRO A 125 17.05 2.19 -12.14
CA PRO A 125 16.58 2.76 -10.87
C PRO A 125 15.11 3.21 -10.97
N ALA A 126 14.70 3.78 -12.10
CA ALA A 126 13.31 4.21 -12.29
C ALA A 126 12.33 3.04 -12.29
N LEU A 127 12.70 1.87 -12.83
CA LEU A 127 11.88 0.67 -12.73
C LEU A 127 11.73 0.23 -11.27
N PHE A 128 12.82 0.22 -10.49
CA PHE A 128 12.75 -0.11 -9.07
C PHE A 128 11.83 0.85 -8.32
N GLU A 129 11.99 2.15 -8.54
CA GLU A 129 11.14 3.17 -7.94
C GLU A 129 9.66 2.95 -8.29
N ALA A 130 9.35 2.74 -9.58
CA ALA A 130 8.01 2.48 -10.06
C ALA A 130 7.38 1.25 -9.39
N LEU A 131 8.15 0.15 -9.29
CA LEU A 131 7.69 -1.11 -8.70
C LEU A 131 7.40 -0.93 -7.21
N ILE A 132 8.27 -0.25 -6.46
CA ILE A 132 8.03 -0.01 -5.03
C ILE A 132 6.81 0.91 -4.86
N PHE A 133 6.76 2.02 -5.60
CA PHE A 133 5.67 2.98 -5.54
C PHE A 133 4.32 2.36 -5.88
N ILE A 134 4.21 1.61 -6.98
CA ILE A 134 2.95 1.01 -7.38
C ILE A 134 2.52 -0.12 -6.45
N SER A 135 3.46 -0.94 -5.96
CA SER A 135 3.17 -1.99 -4.96
C SER A 135 2.56 -1.37 -3.71
N PHE A 136 3.16 -0.27 -3.27
CA PHE A 136 2.67 0.49 -2.15
C PHE A 136 1.29 1.09 -2.39
N LEU A 137 1.09 1.76 -3.54
CA LEU A 137 -0.18 2.39 -3.90
C LEU A 137 -1.33 1.37 -3.94
N LEU A 138 -1.07 0.16 -4.46
CA LEU A 138 -2.05 -0.93 -4.49
C LEU A 138 -2.37 -1.46 -3.09
N LEU A 139 -1.37 -1.60 -2.21
CA LEU A 139 -1.58 -1.97 -0.80
C LEU A 139 -2.42 -0.91 -0.07
N LEU A 140 -2.12 0.37 -0.30
CA LEU A 140 -2.89 1.48 0.25
C LEU A 140 -4.34 1.45 -0.24
N LEU A 141 -4.58 1.18 -1.52
CA LEU A 141 -5.93 1.00 -2.04
C LEU A 141 -6.65 -0.18 -1.36
N LEU A 142 -5.97 -1.30 -1.13
CA LEU A 142 -6.56 -2.46 -0.44
C LEU A 142 -6.90 -2.19 1.02
N SER A 143 -6.15 -1.31 1.69
CA SER A 143 -6.42 -0.94 3.08
C SER A 143 -7.69 -0.10 3.19
N LEU A 144 -8.00 0.74 2.20
CA LEU A 144 -9.23 1.53 2.17
C LEU A 144 -10.50 0.66 2.20
N PRO A 145 -11.64 1.18 2.71
CA PRO A 145 -12.93 0.50 2.70
C PRO A 145 -13.56 0.49 1.29
N LEU A 146 -12.85 -0.11 0.33
CA LEU A 146 -13.31 -0.28 -1.05
C LEU A 146 -14.27 -1.46 -1.16
N SER A 147 -15.11 -1.44 -2.21
CA SER A 147 -16.02 -2.55 -2.50
C SER A 147 -15.26 -3.85 -2.78
N GLY A 148 -15.86 -4.99 -2.43
CA GLY A 148 -15.23 -6.30 -2.60
C GLY A 148 -14.80 -6.58 -4.06
N ARG A 149 -15.53 -6.03 -5.03
CA ARG A 149 -15.17 -6.12 -6.46
C ARG A 149 -13.84 -5.43 -6.77
N VAL A 150 -13.64 -4.21 -6.28
CA VAL A 150 -12.41 -3.43 -6.52
C VAL A 150 -11.22 -4.12 -5.85
N LYS A 151 -11.39 -4.63 -4.62
CA LYS A 151 -10.35 -5.40 -3.93
C LYS A 151 -10.00 -6.68 -4.69
N ASN A 152 -11.02 -7.40 -5.17
CA ASN A 152 -10.82 -8.62 -5.96
C ASN A 152 -10.07 -8.32 -7.26
N ASP A 153 -10.44 -7.26 -8.00
CA ASP A 153 -9.74 -6.87 -9.21
C ASP A 153 -8.24 -6.58 -8.93
N ILE A 154 -7.92 -5.87 -7.83
CA ILE A 154 -6.53 -5.62 -7.46
C ILE A 154 -5.77 -6.93 -7.16
N VAL A 155 -6.37 -7.85 -6.39
CA VAL A 155 -5.73 -9.10 -5.97
C VAL A 155 -5.55 -10.08 -7.14
N THR A 156 -6.53 -10.17 -8.05
CA THR A 156 -6.48 -11.08 -9.21
C THR A 156 -5.80 -10.47 -10.43
N SER A 157 -5.30 -9.22 -10.32
CA SER A 157 -4.55 -8.54 -11.37
C SER A 157 -3.30 -9.34 -11.74
N LYS A 158 -3.02 -9.45 -13.04
CA LYS A 158 -1.86 -10.20 -13.55
C LYS A 158 -0.52 -9.57 -13.17
N ILE A 159 -0.48 -8.24 -13.11
CA ILE A 159 0.72 -7.46 -12.79
C ILE A 159 0.67 -7.04 -11.32
N GLY A 160 -0.44 -6.46 -10.86
CA GLY A 160 -0.62 -5.96 -9.51
C GLY A 160 -0.66 -7.06 -8.45
N GLY A 161 -1.31 -8.20 -8.72
CA GLY A 161 -1.41 -9.32 -7.78
C GLY A 161 -0.03 -9.84 -7.34
N PRO A 162 0.87 -10.22 -8.27
CA PRO A 162 2.23 -10.63 -7.93
C PRO A 162 3.04 -9.56 -7.18
N LEU A 163 2.86 -8.27 -7.52
CA LEU A 163 3.55 -7.16 -6.84
C LEU A 163 3.14 -7.08 -5.37
N ILE A 164 1.84 -7.17 -5.09
CA ILE A 164 1.30 -7.19 -3.73
C ILE A 164 1.82 -8.40 -2.95
N ALA A 165 1.80 -9.59 -3.57
CA ALA A 165 2.28 -10.81 -2.94
C ALA A 165 3.77 -10.71 -2.55
N ASN A 166 4.59 -10.15 -3.44
CA ASN A 166 6.01 -9.91 -3.18
C ASN A 166 6.23 -8.86 -2.09
N ALA A 167 5.50 -7.75 -2.12
CA ALA A 167 5.57 -6.72 -1.08
C ALA A 167 5.21 -7.27 0.31
N GLN A 168 4.13 -8.06 0.41
CA GLN A 168 3.74 -8.75 1.65
C GLN A 168 4.76 -9.81 2.10
N SER A 169 5.51 -10.42 1.17
CA SER A 169 6.60 -11.35 1.51
C SER A 169 7.78 -10.61 2.12
N VAL A 170 8.19 -9.48 1.52
CA VAL A 170 9.25 -8.61 2.04
C VAL A 170 8.88 -8.09 3.42
N GLU A 171 7.65 -7.62 3.62
CA GLU A 171 7.15 -7.18 4.92
C GLU A 171 7.27 -8.28 5.99
N ARG A 172 6.83 -9.50 5.69
CA ARG A 172 6.94 -10.65 6.61
C ARG A 172 8.39 -10.95 7.00
N GLN A 173 9.31 -10.87 6.04
CA GLN A 173 10.73 -11.06 6.31
C GLN A 173 11.30 -9.96 7.19
N LEU A 174 10.93 -8.70 6.94
CA LEU A 174 11.34 -7.57 7.77
C LEU A 174 10.77 -7.69 9.20
N LYS A 175 9.50 -8.09 9.36
CA LYS A 175 8.89 -8.34 10.68
C LYS A 175 9.64 -9.41 11.48
N ASN A 176 10.11 -10.47 10.84
CA ASN A 176 10.90 -11.51 11.52
C ASN A 176 12.26 -11.01 12.00
N ILE A 177 12.84 -10.00 11.34
CA ILE A 177 14.15 -9.43 11.68
C ILE A 177 14.01 -8.29 12.71
N PHE A 178 12.97 -7.46 12.60
CA PHE A 178 12.79 -6.24 13.37
C PHE A 178 11.70 -6.31 14.47
N GLY A 179 10.99 -7.44 14.59
CA GLY A 179 9.98 -7.67 15.64
C GLY A 179 8.70 -6.84 15.49
N GLU A 180 8.03 -6.54 16.61
CA GLU A 180 6.77 -5.76 16.66
C GLU A 180 6.91 -4.31 16.18
N ALA A 181 8.13 -3.79 16.00
CA ALA A 181 8.37 -2.43 15.52
C ALA A 181 7.83 -2.16 14.09
N VAL A 182 7.44 -3.22 13.36
CA VAL A 182 6.85 -3.15 12.01
C VAL A 182 5.34 -3.45 12.01
N ASN A 183 4.72 -3.83 13.13
CA ASN A 183 3.30 -4.21 13.20
C ASN A 183 2.34 -3.09 12.77
N ASP A 184 2.79 -1.85 12.85
CA ASP A 184 1.99 -0.65 12.66
C ASP A 184 1.89 -0.22 11.18
N THR A 185 2.40 -1.03 10.25
CA THR A 185 2.81 -0.53 8.94
C THR A 185 1.88 -0.90 7.78
N LEU A 186 0.58 -0.62 7.93
CA LEU A 186 -0.43 -0.52 6.85
C LEU A 186 -1.17 -1.78 6.40
N THR A 187 -0.82 -2.95 6.91
CA THR A 187 -1.75 -4.08 6.86
C THR A 187 -2.43 -4.19 8.22
N PHE A 188 -3.68 -4.65 8.23
CA PHE A 188 -4.45 -5.02 9.42
C PHE A 188 -5.41 -3.95 9.97
N PHE A 189 -6.53 -3.78 9.25
CA PHE A 189 -7.85 -3.62 9.89
C PHE A 189 -8.33 -4.89 10.61
N THR A 190 -7.51 -5.95 10.66
CA THR A 190 -7.74 -7.09 11.54
C THR A 190 -7.10 -6.75 12.87
N ILE A 191 -7.97 -6.43 13.83
CA ILE A 191 -7.62 -6.32 15.24
C ILE A 191 -6.82 -7.58 15.59
N SER A 192 -5.58 -7.42 16.06
CA SER A 192 -4.84 -8.55 16.63
C SER A 192 -5.74 -9.19 17.71
N PRO A 193 -5.91 -10.52 17.75
CA PRO A 193 -6.80 -11.17 18.74
C PRO A 193 -6.38 -10.91 20.20
N THR A 194 -5.17 -10.39 20.41
CA THR A 194 -4.62 -9.92 21.69
C THR A 194 -4.71 -8.41 21.92
N SER A 195 -5.20 -7.62 20.96
CA SER A 195 -5.38 -6.17 21.10
C SER A 195 -6.73 -5.86 21.75
N SER A 196 -6.72 -4.92 22.70
CA SER A 196 -7.93 -4.39 23.36
C SER A 196 -8.59 -3.25 22.57
N GLU A 197 -8.09 -2.94 21.37
CA GLU A 197 -8.68 -1.91 20.51
C GLU A 197 -10.09 -2.29 20.07
N LYS A 198 -11.01 -1.33 20.23
CA LYS A 198 -12.40 -1.45 19.82
C LYS A 198 -12.66 -0.51 18.66
N VAL A 199 -13.17 -1.05 17.55
CA VAL A 199 -13.67 -0.24 16.43
C VAL A 199 -15.14 0.08 16.68
N ASN A 200 -15.46 1.36 16.85
CA ASN A 200 -16.84 1.80 16.94
C ASN A 200 -17.46 1.76 15.53
N LEU A 201 -18.46 0.90 15.34
CA LEU A 201 -19.12 0.72 14.05
C LEU A 201 -20.13 1.84 13.72
N HIS A 202 -20.33 2.79 14.65
CA HIS A 202 -21.17 3.99 14.47
C HIS A 202 -22.59 3.73 13.93
N PHE A 203 -23.14 2.52 14.12
CA PHE A 203 -24.52 2.25 13.74
C PHE A 203 -25.48 2.96 14.71
N LYS A 204 -26.45 3.68 14.17
CA LYS A 204 -27.47 4.43 14.92
C LYS A 204 -28.87 3.79 14.82
N GLN A 205 -28.92 2.49 14.54
CA GLN A 205 -30.19 1.79 14.34
C GLN A 205 -30.80 1.43 15.69
N SER A 206 -31.87 2.12 16.06
CA SER A 206 -32.59 1.89 17.31
C SER A 206 -33.74 0.88 17.17
N ASN A 207 -34.21 0.62 15.96
CA ASN A 207 -35.30 -0.32 15.68
C ASN A 207 -34.75 -1.58 15.02
N LEU A 208 -34.41 -2.56 15.84
CA LEU A 208 -34.12 -3.92 15.39
C LEU A 208 -35.43 -4.70 15.31
N LYS A 209 -35.71 -5.29 14.15
CA LYS A 209 -36.81 -6.23 13.98
C LYS A 209 -36.24 -7.63 13.91
N ILE A 210 -36.75 -8.52 14.74
CA ILE A 210 -36.38 -9.94 14.72
C ILE A 210 -36.83 -10.52 13.37
N ASP A 211 -35.92 -11.24 12.71
CA ASP A 211 -36.17 -11.98 11.47
C ASP A 211 -35.93 -13.49 11.68
N PRO A 212 -36.96 -14.22 12.11
CA PRO A 212 -36.84 -15.66 12.39
C PRO A 212 -36.53 -16.50 11.15
N GLU A 213 -36.90 -16.03 9.95
CA GLU A 213 -36.72 -16.77 8.70
C GLU A 213 -35.24 -16.80 8.31
N SER A 214 -34.57 -15.64 8.39
CA SER A 214 -33.13 -15.53 8.17
C SER A 214 -32.33 -16.28 9.23
N GLU A 215 -32.76 -16.27 10.50
CA GLU A 215 -32.12 -17.06 11.57
C GLU A 215 -32.14 -18.56 11.27
N MET A 216 -33.28 -19.08 10.81
CA MET A 216 -33.43 -20.50 10.47
C MET A 216 -32.60 -20.86 9.24
N THR A 217 -32.63 -20.01 8.21
CA THR A 217 -31.84 -20.21 6.99
C THR A 217 -30.34 -20.25 7.30
N MET A 218 -29.86 -19.34 8.14
CA MET A 218 -28.47 -19.34 8.61
C MET A 218 -28.12 -20.64 9.35
N PHE A 219 -29.00 -21.13 10.24
CA PHE A 219 -28.77 -22.38 10.97
C PHE A 219 -28.66 -23.59 10.03
N GLU A 220 -29.51 -23.65 9.01
CA GLU A 220 -29.48 -24.70 7.98
C GLU A 220 -28.17 -24.67 7.19
N LEU A 221 -27.74 -23.49 6.74
CA LEU A 221 -26.47 -23.32 6.02
C LEU A 221 -25.26 -23.77 6.87
N VAL A 222 -25.25 -23.45 8.16
CA VAL A 222 -24.20 -23.92 9.08
C VAL A 222 -24.20 -25.44 9.17
N ASN A 223 -25.36 -26.07 9.28
CA ASN A 223 -25.44 -27.53 9.31
C ASN A 223 -25.01 -28.19 7.99
N GLN A 224 -25.32 -27.57 6.84
CA GLN A 224 -24.81 -28.04 5.55
C GLN A 224 -23.28 -28.05 5.51
N GLU A 225 -22.63 -26.98 5.97
CA GLU A 225 -21.17 -26.91 6.03
C GLU A 225 -20.58 -27.90 7.06
N ARG A 226 -21.24 -28.10 8.20
CA ARG A 226 -20.83 -29.12 9.19
C ARG A 226 -20.86 -30.53 8.59
N ILE A 227 -21.92 -30.87 7.85
CA ILE A 227 -22.05 -32.17 7.20
C ILE A 227 -20.96 -32.34 6.13
N LYS A 228 -20.71 -31.31 5.31
CA LYS A 228 -19.61 -31.32 4.32
C LYS A 228 -18.24 -31.57 4.96
N ALA A 229 -18.02 -31.02 6.15
CA ALA A 229 -16.80 -31.23 6.93
C ALA A 229 -16.82 -32.52 7.79
N GLY A 230 -17.84 -33.38 7.66
CA GLY A 230 -17.92 -34.67 8.34
C GLY A 230 -18.40 -34.62 9.80
N PHE A 231 -18.90 -33.48 10.27
CA PHE A 231 -19.44 -33.32 11.61
C PHE A 231 -20.94 -33.61 11.68
N LYS A 232 -21.41 -34.03 12.86
CA LYS A 232 -22.84 -34.20 13.13
C LYS A 232 -23.58 -32.85 13.08
N PRO A 233 -24.79 -32.80 12.51
CA PRO A 233 -25.60 -31.59 12.51
C PRO A 233 -26.00 -31.19 13.93
N LEU A 234 -26.12 -29.88 14.15
CA LEU A 234 -26.63 -29.30 15.38
C LEU A 234 -28.16 -29.36 15.40
N VAL A 235 -28.72 -29.39 16.60
CA VAL A 235 -30.16 -29.31 16.85
C VAL A 235 -30.51 -27.90 17.29
N PHE A 236 -31.56 -27.34 16.69
CA PHE A 236 -32.01 -25.99 17.01
C PHE A 236 -32.53 -25.94 18.45
N ASN A 237 -32.22 -24.87 19.17
CA ASN A 237 -32.62 -24.71 20.57
C ASN A 237 -33.14 -23.29 20.81
N ASP A 238 -34.44 -23.17 21.09
CA ASP A 238 -35.10 -21.89 21.29
C ASP A 238 -34.53 -21.09 22.47
N LYS A 239 -34.15 -21.76 23.56
CA LYS A 239 -33.59 -21.07 24.74
C LYS A 239 -32.24 -20.44 24.43
N LEU A 240 -31.40 -21.11 23.64
CA LEU A 240 -30.10 -20.57 23.23
C LEU A 240 -30.25 -19.45 22.20
N ARG A 241 -31.23 -19.55 21.30
CA ARG A 241 -31.58 -18.46 20.37
C ARG A 241 -31.98 -17.20 21.12
N ASP A 242 -32.82 -17.34 22.15
CA ASP A 242 -33.29 -16.18 22.90
C ASP A 242 -32.15 -15.50 23.68
N VAL A 243 -31.18 -16.26 24.19
CA VAL A 243 -29.94 -15.71 24.78
C VAL A 243 -29.09 -14.97 23.73
N ALA A 244 -29.02 -15.48 22.50
CA ALA A 244 -28.25 -14.84 21.43
C ALA A 244 -28.85 -13.52 20.93
N ARG A 245 -30.12 -13.24 21.24
CA ARG A 245 -30.81 -11.99 20.90
C ARG A 245 -30.67 -10.90 21.98
N LEU A 246 -30.20 -11.25 23.19
CA LEU A 246 -29.96 -10.34 24.31
C LEU A 246 -28.59 -9.65 24.18
#